data_AF-A0A6B9FSA9-F1
#
_entry.id   AF-A0A6B9FSA9-F1
#
_cell.length_a   1.000
_cell.length_b   1.000
_cell.length_c   1.000
_cell.angle_alpha   90.00
_cell.angle_beta   90.00
_cell.angle_gamma   90.00
#
_symmetry.space_group_name_H-M   'P 1'
#
loop_
_entity.id
_entity.type
_entity.pdbx_description
1 polymer ?
#
loop_
_entity_poly.entity_id
_entity_poly.type
_entity_poly.pdbx_seq_one_letter_code
_entity_poly.pdbx_strand_id
1 'polypeptide(L)' 'MSDNARRELVASRLMGRLSGFIQGIGMSGVDAREIVNRAIADDPSADEHDIEAKARAWMLIALT' A
#
# COMPACT_ATOMS: atom_id res chain seq x y z
N MET A 1 -12.46 -15.53 7.99
CA MET A 1 -11.26 -15.16 7.20
C MET A 1 -10.11 -14.97 8.17
N SER A 2 -8.93 -15.53 7.93
CA SER A 2 -7.77 -15.28 8.80
C SER A 2 -7.29 -13.83 8.64
N ASP A 3 -6.64 -13.27 9.65
CA ASP A 3 -6.08 -11.91 9.55
C ASP A 3 -5.09 -11.78 8.39
N ASN A 4 -4.34 -12.85 8.09
CA ASN A 4 -3.42 -12.86 6.96
C ASN A 4 -4.17 -12.77 5.62
N ALA A 5 -5.27 -13.50 5.46
CA ALA A 5 -6.09 -13.43 4.25
C ALA A 5 -6.76 -12.06 4.09
N ARG A 6 -7.15 -11.40 5.19
CA ARG A 6 -7.67 -10.03 5.16
C ARG A 6 -6.61 -9.05 4.65
N ARG A 7 -5.40 -9.10 5.21
CA ARG A 7 -4.30 -8.22 4.83
C ARG A 7 -3.93 -8.40 3.35
N GLU A 8 -3.85 -9.64 2.89
CA GLU A 8 -3.55 -9.96 1.50
C GLU A 8 -4.60 -9.41 0.53
N LEU A 9 -5.88 -9.52 0.89
CA LEU A 9 -6.99 -8.95 0.11
C LEU A 9 -6.91 -7.42 0.04
N VAL A 10 -6.72 -6.75 1.17
CA VAL A 10 -6.59 -5.29 1.25
C VAL A 10 -5.40 -4.83 0.42
N ALA A 11 -4.24 -5.46 0.62
CA ALA A 11 -3.03 -5.11 -0.11
C ALA A 11 -3.20 -5.30 -1.63
N SER A 12 -3.89 -6.36 -2.07
CA SER A 12 -4.18 -6.58 -3.50
C SER A 12 -5.09 -5.51 -4.10
N ARG A 13 -6.12 -5.08 -3.37
CA ARG A 13 -7.01 -3.98 -3.78
C ARG A 13 -6.26 -2.65 -3.88
N LEU A 14 -5.43 -2.35 -2.89
CA LEU A 14 -4.61 -1.14 -2.87
C LEU A 14 -3.60 -1.12 -4.01
N MET A 15 -2.95 -2.24 -4.31
CA MET A 15 -2.04 -2.33 -5.47
C MET A 15 -2.76 -2.05 -6.79
N GLY A 16 -4.00 -2.50 -6.95
CA GLY A 16 -4.83 -2.18 -8.12
C GLY A 16 -5.10 -0.68 -8.23
N ARG A 17 -5.55 -0.05 -7.15
CA ARG A 17 -5.85 1.39 -7.08
C ARG A 17 -4.62 2.27 -7.28
N LEU A 18 -3.48 1.87 -6.71
CA LEU A 18 -2.23 2.62 -6.74
C LEU A 18 -1.43 2.42 -8.03
N SER A 19 -1.81 1.48 -8.90
CA SER A 19 -1.03 1.12 -10.09
C SER A 19 -0.62 2.32 -10.96
N GLY A 20 -1.54 3.23 -11.27
CA GLY A 20 -1.25 4.44 -12.05
C GLY A 20 -0.33 5.43 -11.32
N PHE A 21 -0.47 5.55 -9.99
CA PHE A 21 0.41 6.38 -9.17
C PHE A 21 1.82 5.82 -9.11
N ILE A 22 1.96 4.52 -8.86
CA ILE A 22 3.24 3.80 -8.82
C ILE A 22 3.99 3.96 -10.14
N GLN A 23 3.30 3.78 -11.28
CA GLN A 23 3.87 4.01 -12.61
C GLN A 23 4.28 5.47 -12.81
N GLY A 24 3.45 6.42 -12.38
CA GLY A 24 3.71 7.86 -12.53
C GLY A 24 4.94 8.36 -11.78
N ILE A 25 5.29 7.72 -10.66
CA ILE A 25 6.48 8.07 -9.86
C ILE A 25 7.71 7.20 -10.17
N GLY A 26 7.60 6.25 -11.11
CA GLY A 26 8.69 5.36 -11.51
C GLY A 26 9.09 4.30 -10.48
N MET A 27 8.23 4.00 -9.50
CA MET A 27 8.50 3.02 -8.46
C MET A 27 8.20 1.60 -8.94
N SER A 28 8.99 0.61 -8.50
CA SER A 28 8.71 -0.80 -8.83
C SER A 28 7.46 -1.30 -8.10
N GLY A 29 6.76 -2.26 -8.71
CA GLY A 29 5.61 -2.90 -8.06
C GLY A 29 5.98 -3.67 -6.79
N VAL A 30 7.23 -4.14 -6.68
CA VAL A 30 7.74 -4.87 -5.50
C VAL A 30 7.92 -3.91 -4.33
N ASP A 31 8.60 -2.78 -4.54
CA ASP A 31 8.82 -1.78 -3.49
C ASP A 31 7.49 -1.17 -3.04
N ALA A 32 6.62 -0.86 -4.00
CA ALA A 32 5.28 -0.37 -3.70
C ALA A 32 4.48 -1.37 -2.86
N ARG A 33 4.58 -2.67 -3.17
CA ARG A 33 3.92 -3.73 -2.41
C ARG A 33 4.45 -3.82 -0.98
N GLU A 34 5.76 -3.69 -0.79
CA GLU A 34 6.36 -3.66 0.54
C GLU A 34 5.85 -2.47 1.36
N ILE A 35 5.79 -1.28 0.77
CA ILE A 35 5.26 -0.08 1.42
C ILE A 35 3.79 -0.25 1.80
N VAL A 36 2.96 -0.81 0.91
CA VAL A 36 1.54 -1.10 1.20
C VAL A 36 1.41 -2.09 2.36
N ASN A 37 2.19 -3.16 2.38
CA ASN A 37 2.19 -4.13 3.47
C ASN A 37 2.59 -3.48 4.81
N ARG A 38 3.59 -2.59 4.79
CA ARG A 38 4.01 -1.83 5.97
C ARG A 38 2.91 -0.87 6.44
N ALA A 39 2.22 -0.18 5.54
CA ALA A 39 1.13 0.73 5.89
C ALA A 39 -0.05 -0.01 6.56
N ILE A 40 -0.38 -1.22 6.09
CA ILE A 40 -1.39 -2.10 6.70
C ILE A 40 -0.93 -2.59 8.09
N ALA A 41 0.35 -2.92 8.24
CA ALA A 41 0.89 -3.43 9.50
C ALA A 41 1.00 -2.34 10.58
N ASP A 42 1.22 -1.09 10.17
CA ASP A 42 1.35 0.07 11.05
C ASP A 42 0.03 0.45 11.74
N ASP A 43 -1.09 0.38 11.02
CA ASP A 43 -2.43 0.51 11.61
C ASP A 43 -3.41 -0.50 11.00
N PRO A 44 -3.51 -1.71 11.60
CA PRO A 44 -4.39 -2.77 11.09
C PRO A 44 -5.90 -2.49 11.25
N SER A 45 -6.24 -1.42 11.98
CA SER A 45 -7.62 -0.99 12.27
C SER A 45 -8.08 0.18 11.40
N ALA A 46 -7.14 0.88 10.75
CA ALA A 46 -7.43 1.91 9.77
C ALA A 46 -8.27 1.35 8.60
N ASP A 47 -9.07 2.23 8.01
CA ASP A 47 -9.81 1.90 6.80
C ASP A 47 -8.88 1.85 5.57
N GLU A 48 -9.37 1.27 4.47
CA GLU A 48 -8.56 1.15 3.24
C GLU A 48 -8.20 2.52 2.63
N HIS A 49 -8.92 3.61 2.93
CA HIS A 49 -8.64 4.93 2.38
C HIS A 49 -7.47 5.60 3.12
N ASP A 50 -7.45 5.50 4.44
CA ASP A 50 -6.36 5.98 5.29
C ASP A 50 -5.05 5.21 5.04
N ILE A 51 -5.15 3.88 4.87
CA ILE A 51 -4.02 3.04 4.49
C ILE A 51 -3.48 3.47 3.11
N GLU A 52 -4.36 3.77 2.14
CA GLU A 52 -3.93 4.26 0.84
C GLU A 52 -3.20 5.60 0.95
N ALA A 53 -3.76 6.57 1.67
CA ALA A 53 -3.15 7.88 1.84
C ALA A 53 -1.77 7.78 2.49
N LYS A 54 -1.63 6.94 3.52
CA LYS A 54 -0.36 6.63 4.19
C LYS A 54 0.64 5.99 3.22
N ALA A 55 0.21 4.97 2.48
CA ALA A 55 1.06 4.30 1.49
C ALA A 55 1.58 5.28 0.43
N ARG A 56 0.73 6.17 -0.10
CA ARG A 56 1.14 7.21 -1.06
C ARG A 56 2.17 8.16 -0.48
N ALA A 57 1.96 8.64 0.74
CA ALA A 57 2.92 9.52 1.40
C ALA A 57 4.28 8.84 1.58
N TRP A 58 4.28 7.58 2.01
CA TRP A 58 5.51 6.81 2.19
C TRP A 58 6.23 6.49 0.88
N MET A 59 5.49 6.23 -0.20
CA MET A 59 6.09 6.07 -1.53
C MET A 59 6.82 7.34 -1.99
N LEU A 60 6.26 8.52 -1.74
CA LEU A 60 6.92 9.79 -2.08
C LEU A 60 8.19 10.02 -1.25
N ILE A 61 8.16 9.68 0.04
CA ILE A 61 9.34 9.77 0.92
C ILE A 61 10.44 8.79 0.49
N ALA A 62 10.08 7.60 0.01
CA ALA A 62 11.06 6.61 -0.44
C ALA A 62 11.83 7.00 -1.71
N LEU A 63 11.39 8.05 -2.41
CA LEU A 63 12.05 8.57 -3.63
C LEU A 63 13.05 9.70 -3.35
N THR A 64 13.14 10.17 -2.10
CA THR A 64 14.08 11.23 -1.69
C THR A 64 15.31 10.63 -1.02
#